data_AF-A0A2D9XRS4-F1
#
_entry.id   AF-A0A2D9XRS4-F1
#
_cell.length_a   1.000
_cell.length_b   1.000
_cell.length_c   1.000
_cell.angle_alpha   90.00
_cell.angle_beta   90.00
_cell.angle_gamma   90.00
#
_symmetry.space_group_name_H-M   'P 1'
#
loop_
_entity.id
_entity.type
_entity.pdbx_description
1 polymer ?
#
loop_
_entity_poly.entity_id
_entity_poly.type
_entity_poly.pdbx_seq_one_letter_code
_entity_poly.pdbx_strand_id
1 'polypeptide(L)' 'HETVSLYPFFLEDVATIKELNLDDGIHPNLEGINVIVENIKPYVVKAANLEKVEGN' A
#
# COMPACT_ATOMS: atom_id res chain seq x y z
N HIS A 1 -19.09 5.17 -17.20
CA HIS A 1 -18.04 4.34 -16.59
C HIS A 1 -17.49 5.11 -15.41
N GLU A 2 -17.51 4.50 -14.23
CA GLU A 2 -16.88 5.08 -13.03
C GLU A 2 -15.39 4.71 -13.03
N THR A 3 -14.52 5.66 -12.73
CA THR A 3 -13.07 5.45 -12.74
C THR A 3 -12.61 5.04 -11.35
N VAL A 4 -12.19 3.79 -11.19
CA VAL A 4 -11.66 3.27 -9.93
C VAL A 4 -10.15 3.44 -9.91
N SER A 5 -9.62 3.99 -8.81
CA SER A 5 -8.16 4.13 -8.63
C SER A 5 -7.50 2.78 -8.36
N LEU A 6 -6.38 2.51 -9.02
CA LEU A 6 -5.60 1.27 -8.86
C LEU A 6 -4.28 1.58 -8.14
N TYR A 7 -3.97 0.81 -7.10
CA TYR A 7 -2.63 0.74 -6.52
C TYR A 7 -1.88 -0.43 -7.20
N PRO A 8 -0.89 -0.18 -8.07
CA PRO A 8 -0.43 -1.17 -9.05
C PRO A 8 0.21 -2.43 -8.47
N PHE A 9 0.95 -2.32 -7.36
CA PHE A 9 1.62 -3.45 -6.74
C PHE A 9 1.76 -3.26 -5.23
N PHE A 10 1.17 -4.16 -4.45
CA PHE A 10 1.07 -4.00 -2.99
C PHE A 10 2.41 -4.20 -2.25
N LEU A 11 3.30 -5.02 -2.81
CA LEU A 11 4.59 -5.37 -2.19
C LEU A 11 5.76 -4.61 -2.84
N GLU A 12 5.48 -3.45 -3.44
CA GLU A 12 6.50 -2.53 -3.95
C GLU A 12 7.50 -2.22 -2.83
N ASP A 13 8.79 -2.31 -3.15
CA ASP A 13 9.92 -2.18 -2.23
C ASP A 13 10.00 -3.22 -1.09
N VAL A 14 9.30 -4.36 -1.19
CA VAL A 14 9.34 -5.42 -0.16
C VAL A 14 9.59 -6.82 -0.72
N ALA A 15 8.94 -7.21 -1.81
CA ALA A 15 8.79 -8.62 -2.22
C ALA A 15 10.08 -9.44 -2.43
N THR A 16 11.23 -8.80 -2.66
CA THR A 16 12.51 -9.48 -2.96
C THR A 16 13.63 -9.12 -1.99
N ILE A 17 13.32 -8.33 -0.95
CA ILE A 17 14.30 -7.86 0.02
C ILE A 17 14.25 -8.77 1.23
N LYS A 18 15.31 -9.57 1.41
CA LYS A 18 15.36 -10.61 2.44
C LYS A 18 15.15 -10.05 3.84
N GLU A 19 15.70 -8.87 4.12
CA GLU A 19 15.64 -8.19 5.40
C GLU A 19 14.22 -7.74 5.76
N LEU A 20 13.34 -7.58 4.77
CA LEU A 20 11.95 -7.14 4.95
C LEU A 20 10.95 -8.31 4.94
N ASN A 21 11.42 -9.55 4.80
CA ASN A 21 10.59 -10.75 4.81
C ASN A 21 10.94 -11.68 5.98
N LEU A 22 10.05 -12.63 6.27
CA LEU A 22 10.31 -13.78 7.15
C LEU A 22 11.28 -14.75 6.45
N ASP A 23 11.76 -15.75 7.19
CA ASP A 23 12.71 -16.76 6.68
C ASP A 23 12.19 -17.55 5.47
N ASP A 24 10.87 -17.56 5.23
CA ASP A 24 10.26 -18.16 4.04
C ASP A 24 10.45 -17.34 2.75
N GLY A 25 10.89 -16.08 2.87
CA GLY A 25 11.19 -15.20 1.74
C GLY A 25 9.97 -14.70 0.95
N ILE A 26 8.74 -14.94 1.41
CA ILE A 26 7.52 -14.51 0.69
C ILE A 26 6.52 -13.74 1.57
N HIS A 27 6.67 -13.80 2.89
CA HIS A 27 5.83 -13.03 3.81
C HIS A 27 6.62 -11.85 4.40
N PRO A 28 6.11 -10.60 4.31
CA PRO A 28 6.73 -9.46 4.96
C PRO A 28 6.82 -9.64 6.48
N ASN A 29 7.93 -9.19 7.08
CA ASN A 29 8.07 -9.07 8.52
C ASN A 29 7.58 -7.68 9.01
N LEU A 30 7.79 -7.34 10.28
CA LEU A 30 7.32 -6.07 10.84
C LEU A 30 7.90 -4.84 10.11
N GLU A 31 9.17 -4.87 9.73
CA GLU A 31 9.81 -3.79 8.99
C GLU A 31 9.26 -3.70 7.56
N GLY A 32 9.06 -4.84 6.89
CA GLY A 32 8.40 -4.90 5.59
C GLY A 32 6.97 -4.35 5.63
N ILE A 33 6.19 -4.66 6.67
CA ILE A 33 4.86 -4.11 6.88
C ILE A 33 4.90 -2.58 7.00
N ASN A 34 5.87 -2.02 7.73
CA ASN A 34 6.01 -0.56 7.85
C ASN A 34 6.25 0.11 6.49
N VAL A 35 7.06 -0.49 5.62
CA VAL A 35 7.29 -0.02 4.25
C VAL A 35 6.00 -0.06 3.43
N ILE A 36 5.26 -1.17 3.47
CA ILE A 36 3.96 -1.30 2.79
C ILE A 36 2.99 -0.20 3.25
N VAL A 37 2.89 0.03 4.56
CA VAL A 37 1.98 1.02 5.13
C VAL A 37 2.32 2.43 4.66
N GLU A 38 3.60 2.84 4.70
CA GLU A 38 3.99 4.16 4.23
C GLU A 38 3.76 4.32 2.71
N ASN A 39 3.97 3.27 1.92
CA ASN A 39 3.74 3.28 0.48
C ASN A 39 2.24 3.41 0.11
N ILE A 40 1.35 2.67 0.78
CA ILE A 40 -0.08 2.67 0.45
C ILE A 40 -0.86 3.84 1.09
N LYS A 41 -0.38 4.39 2.20
CA LYS A 41 -1.01 5.50 2.95
C LYS A 41 -1.49 6.66 2.09
N PRO A 42 -0.72 7.27 1.16
CA PRO A 42 -1.23 8.36 0.32
C PRO A 42 -2.42 7.94 -0.54
N TYR A 43 -2.48 6.69 -1.02
CA TYR A 43 -3.59 6.17 -1.82
C TYR A 43 -4.84 5.98 -0.98
N VAL A 44 -4.71 5.40 0.22
CA VAL A 44 -5.82 5.20 1.16
C VAL A 44 -6.35 6.54 1.68
N VAL A 45 -5.46 7.47 2.04
CA VAL A 45 -5.85 8.82 2.48
C VAL A 45 -6.57 9.56 1.36
N LYS A 46 -6.10 9.46 0.11
CA LYS A 46 -6.81 10.01 -1.04
C LYS A 46 -8.18 9.37 -1.19
N ALA A 47 -8.27 8.04 -1.23
CA ALA A 47 -9.53 7.31 -1.36
C ALA A 47 -10.54 7.68 -0.27
N ALA A 48 -10.10 7.74 1.00
CA ALA A 48 -10.95 8.10 2.13
C ALA A 48 -11.38 9.58 2.14
N ASN A 49 -10.58 10.48 1.55
CA ASN A 49 -10.92 11.91 1.45
C ASN A 49 -11.72 12.26 0.20
N LEU A 50 -11.74 11.40 -0.83
CA LEU A 50 -12.51 11.62 -2.05
C LEU A 50 -14.03 11.67 -1.78
N GLU A 51 -14.53 11.01 -0.72
CA GLU A 51 -15.95 11.12 -0.33
C GLU A 51 -16.34 12.50 0.22
N LYS A 52 -15.38 13.35 0.60
CA LYS A 52 -15.68 14.68 1.18
C LYS A 52 -15.78 15.82 0.17
N VAL A 53 -15.58 15.56 -1.12
CA VAL A 53 -15.52 16.61 -2.16
C VAL A 53 -16.85 16.75 -2.93
N GLU A 54 -17.81 15.83 -2.76
CA GLU A 54 -19.14 15.91 -3.41
C GLU A 54 -20.19 16.63 -2.53
N GLY A 55 -19.85 17.82 -2.02
CA GLY A 55 -20.73 18.55 -1.10
C GLY A 55 -20.50 20.05 -1.05
N ASN A 56 -20.31 20.70 -2.20
CA ASN A 56 -20.37 22.16 -2.33
C ASN A 56 -21.13 22.55 -3.60
#